data_AF-A0A222E3F7-F1
#
_entry.id   AF-A0A222E3F7-F1
#
_cell.length_a   1.000
_cell.length_b   1.000
_cell.length_c   1.000
_cell.angle_alpha   90.00
_cell.angle_beta   90.00
_cell.angle_gamma   90.00
#
_symmetry.space_group_name_H-M   'P 1'
#
loop_
_entity.id
_entity.type
_entity.pdbx_description
1 polymer ?
#
loop_
_entity_poly.entity_id
_entity_poly.type
_entity_poly.pdbx_seq_one_letter_code
_entity_poly.pdbx_strand_id
1 'polypeptide(L)'
;MKRENFIAAVVGLFMTVPAWAQDADFTADIAEITQRIADTEKVVASYDGGVVQALAQYRLEVLKMNQALLENRQLGAEAGLSPDLVVPSIVPDPARAAEILADIQKQTDVVAVAEAKARSSDGLVQAMALTRAETEKLALAQLKLAWYQAQYGIATPQLAASQPPAVTDDKTEKDPIQAETTAPAWADPDFPDIDYTSGLFSGLAEEGFVMAGWYGILETRAEIDDSPKVLAINFSDYNPEAFQDKRRLLLQCNEGTPSVVYDVDSFMAYNYRSDTVRVTYRIDEADAVNASWSKLTSNQGTGFFGSAGSALMVDLMKSRKLFLRTYDNNGKTFDASFDMRGTAKAVEAVAAACGFSTLNLSKDDLKAIQALLNNAGFDSGTPDGAWGSGSKRAMRAFQETKGLRVTGAPDEASLRALGISF
;
A
#
# COMPACT_ATOMS: atom_id res chain seq x y z
N MET A 1 -56.72 33.47 65.93
CA MET A 1 -55.86 34.64 66.25
C MET A 1 -54.67 34.60 65.31
N LYS A 2 -54.44 35.67 64.53
CA LYS A 2 -53.18 36.20 63.93
C LYS A 2 -51.94 35.29 64.01
N ARG A 3 -51.09 35.14 62.99
CA ARG A 3 -50.47 36.20 62.16
C ARG A 3 -49.63 35.62 61.00
N GLU A 4 -49.34 36.50 60.05
CA GLU A 4 -48.67 36.35 58.76
C GLU A 4 -47.14 36.08 58.80
N ASN A 5 -46.62 35.81 57.58
CA ASN A 5 -45.27 36.02 57.03
C ASN A 5 -44.19 34.95 57.28
N PHE A 6 -43.71 34.30 56.21
CA PHE A 6 -42.60 34.82 55.40
C PHE A 6 -42.38 33.95 54.15
N ILE A 7 -42.46 34.56 52.98
CA ILE A 7 -41.98 33.99 51.70
C ILE A 7 -40.46 34.15 51.72
N ALA A 8 -39.73 33.04 51.76
CA ALA A 8 -38.30 33.01 51.45
C ALA A 8 -38.13 32.40 50.06
N ALA A 9 -37.96 33.27 49.06
CA ALA A 9 -37.55 32.87 47.72
C ALA A 9 -36.07 32.47 47.78
N VAL A 10 -35.79 31.16 47.81
CA VAL A 10 -34.45 30.64 47.53
C VAL A 10 -34.31 30.59 46.01
N VAL A 11 -33.62 31.58 45.47
CA VAL A 11 -33.09 31.54 44.10
C VAL A 11 -32.02 30.44 44.08
N GLY A 12 -32.42 29.23 43.71
CA GLY A 12 -31.51 28.16 43.34
C GLY A 12 -30.86 28.54 42.02
N LEU A 13 -29.68 29.14 42.10
CA LEU A 13 -28.79 29.31 40.96
C LEU A 13 -28.40 27.90 40.48
N PHE A 14 -29.12 27.38 39.49
CA PHE A 14 -28.64 26.24 38.70
C PHE A 14 -27.38 26.73 37.99
N MET A 15 -26.22 26.48 38.59
CA MET A 15 -24.98 26.45 37.83
C MET A 15 -25.15 25.31 36.84
N THR A 16 -25.53 25.65 35.61
CA THR A 16 -25.33 24.79 34.46
C THR A 16 -23.82 24.68 34.31
N VAL A 17 -23.26 23.62 34.88
CA VAL A 17 -21.88 23.23 34.58
C VAL A 17 -21.86 23.01 33.06
N PRO A 18 -20.96 23.68 32.32
CA PRO A 18 -20.80 23.39 30.90
C PRO A 18 -20.52 21.89 30.75
N ALA A 19 -21.09 21.27 29.72
CA ALA A 19 -20.94 19.85 29.38
C ALA A 19 -19.51 19.50 28.89
N TRP A 20 -18.50 19.95 29.63
CA TRP A 20 -17.07 19.77 29.40
C TRP A 20 -16.47 19.14 30.66
N ALA A 21 -16.88 17.90 30.92
CA ALA A 21 -16.22 16.92 31.78
C ALA A 21 -17.25 15.81 32.09
N GLN A 22 -17.52 14.95 31.11
CA GLN A 22 -17.62 13.55 31.51
C GLN A 22 -16.16 13.16 31.78
N ASP A 23 -15.80 13.04 33.06
CA ASP A 23 -14.54 12.40 33.44
C ASP A 23 -14.49 11.07 32.68
N ALA A 24 -13.55 10.93 31.75
CA ALA A 24 -13.35 9.69 31.02
C ALA A 24 -12.85 8.65 32.04
N ASP A 25 -13.73 7.78 32.53
CA ASP A 25 -13.37 6.69 33.42
C ASP A 25 -12.73 5.57 32.59
N PHE A 26 -11.40 5.57 32.54
CA PHE A 26 -10.60 4.57 31.84
C PHE A 26 -10.47 3.24 32.62
N THR A 27 -10.89 3.22 33.89
CA THR A 27 -10.60 2.12 34.83
C THR A 27 -11.23 0.81 34.38
N ALA A 28 -12.48 0.87 33.89
CA ALA A 28 -13.21 -0.31 33.43
C ALA A 28 -12.56 -0.91 32.16
N ASP A 29 -12.16 -0.07 31.21
CA ASP A 29 -11.52 -0.50 29.96
C ASP A 29 -10.13 -1.09 30.19
N ILE A 30 -9.33 -0.45 31.04
CA ILE A 30 -7.99 -0.95 31.42
C ILE A 30 -8.13 -2.30 32.12
N ALA A 31 -9.10 -2.47 33.01
CA ALA A 31 -9.35 -3.75 33.67
C ALA A 31 -9.74 -4.86 32.67
N GLU A 32 -10.59 -4.55 31.67
CA GLU A 32 -10.98 -5.50 30.63
C GLU A 32 -9.78 -5.91 29.75
N ILE A 33 -8.95 -4.95 29.31
CA ILE A 33 -7.76 -5.24 28.50
C ILE A 33 -6.75 -6.04 29.30
N THR A 34 -6.55 -5.72 30.58
CA THR A 34 -5.65 -6.46 31.49
C THR A 34 -6.04 -7.93 31.57
N GLN A 35 -7.34 -8.23 31.70
CA GLN A 35 -7.81 -9.60 31.71
C GLN A 35 -7.52 -10.32 30.37
N ARG A 36 -7.77 -9.65 29.24
CA ARG A 36 -7.52 -10.19 27.89
C ARG A 36 -6.04 -10.44 27.61
N ILE A 37 -5.15 -9.61 28.16
CA ILE A 37 -3.70 -9.83 28.14
C ILE A 37 -3.36 -11.10 28.88
N ALA A 38 -3.81 -11.24 30.13
CA ALA A 38 -3.52 -12.43 30.94
C ALA A 38 -4.04 -13.72 30.30
N ASP A 39 -5.21 -13.69 29.66
CA ASP A 39 -5.76 -14.84 28.94
C ASP A 39 -4.98 -15.13 27.64
N THR A 40 -4.54 -14.09 26.92
CA THR A 40 -3.72 -14.26 25.72
C THR A 40 -2.32 -14.77 26.03
N GLU A 41 -1.72 -14.37 27.15
CA GLU A 41 -0.42 -14.90 27.59
C GLU A 41 -0.47 -16.40 27.88
N LYS A 42 -1.56 -16.90 28.48
CA LYS A 42 -1.79 -18.35 28.65
C LYS A 42 -1.89 -19.06 27.31
N VAL A 43 -2.54 -18.45 26.31
CA VAL A 43 -2.65 -19.00 24.95
C VAL A 43 -1.27 -19.02 24.28
N VAL A 44 -0.49 -17.95 24.36
CA VAL A 44 0.89 -17.93 23.80
C VAL A 44 1.77 -19.01 24.43
N ALA A 45 1.62 -19.23 25.74
CA ALA A 45 2.37 -20.26 26.48
C ALA A 45 1.89 -21.70 26.20
N SER A 46 0.68 -21.90 25.66
CA SER A 46 0.14 -23.24 25.39
C SER A 46 0.55 -23.83 24.03
N TYR A 47 1.25 -23.06 23.19
CA TYR A 47 1.72 -23.50 21.87
C TYR A 47 3.24 -23.35 21.75
N ASP A 48 3.94 -24.39 21.29
CA ASP A 48 5.39 -24.38 21.02
C ASP A 48 5.69 -24.05 19.54
N GLY A 49 5.28 -22.86 19.09
CA GLY A 49 5.45 -22.42 17.70
C GLY A 49 4.17 -22.44 16.86
N GLY A 50 4.29 -22.01 15.59
CA GLY A 50 3.23 -22.08 14.59
C GLY A 50 2.30 -20.86 14.53
N VAL A 51 1.40 -20.87 13.54
CA VAL A 51 0.56 -19.71 13.17
C VAL A 51 -0.35 -19.24 14.32
N VAL A 52 -0.89 -20.16 15.11
CA VAL A 52 -1.74 -19.81 16.27
C VAL A 52 -0.94 -19.07 17.34
N GLN A 53 0.29 -19.52 17.63
CA GLN A 53 1.16 -18.83 18.58
C GLN A 53 1.57 -17.45 18.05
N ALA A 54 1.94 -17.34 16.77
CA ALA A 54 2.33 -16.08 16.15
C ALA A 54 1.18 -15.05 16.15
N LEU A 55 -0.05 -15.48 15.85
CA LEU A 55 -1.24 -14.62 15.90
C LEU A 55 -1.58 -14.21 17.35
N ALA A 56 -1.46 -15.14 18.30
CA ALA A 56 -1.68 -14.83 19.71
C ALA A 56 -0.63 -13.86 20.27
N GLN A 57 0.64 -13.98 19.85
CA GLN A 57 1.71 -13.02 20.18
C GLN A 57 1.42 -11.64 19.59
N TYR A 58 1.00 -11.57 18.33
CA TYR A 58 0.64 -10.29 17.73
C TYR A 58 -0.55 -9.64 18.44
N ARG A 59 -1.60 -10.41 18.77
CA ARG A 59 -2.72 -9.90 19.57
C ARG A 59 -2.25 -9.39 20.93
N LEU A 60 -1.33 -10.11 21.59
CA LEU A 60 -0.78 -9.72 22.88
C LEU A 60 -0.13 -8.33 22.83
N GLU A 61 0.68 -8.07 21.80
CA GLU A 61 1.33 -6.77 21.62
C GLU A 61 0.33 -5.64 21.34
N VAL A 62 -0.71 -5.90 20.54
CA VAL A 62 -1.79 -4.93 20.31
C VAL A 62 -2.54 -4.61 21.61
N LEU A 63 -2.86 -5.62 22.42
CA LEU A 63 -3.54 -5.42 23.70
C LEU A 63 -2.67 -4.62 24.69
N LYS A 64 -1.37 -4.93 24.79
CA LYS A 64 -0.41 -4.20 25.63
C LYS A 64 -0.27 -2.75 25.19
N MET A 65 -0.21 -2.50 23.88
CA MET A 65 -0.20 -1.15 23.33
C MET A 65 -1.47 -0.38 23.70
N ASN A 66 -2.65 -0.99 23.53
CA ASN A 66 -3.93 -0.37 23.87
C ASN A 66 -4.00 -0.04 25.37
N GLN A 67 -3.57 -0.96 26.24
CA GLN A 67 -3.48 -0.71 27.68
C GLN A 67 -2.58 0.49 28.00
N ALA A 68 -1.36 0.51 27.47
CA ALA A 68 -0.41 1.58 27.72
C ALA A 68 -0.92 2.94 27.23
N LEU A 69 -1.68 2.97 26.13
CA LEU A 69 -2.32 4.21 25.64
C LEU A 69 -3.37 4.74 26.61
N LEU A 70 -4.23 3.87 27.15
CA LEU A 70 -5.25 4.25 28.12
C LEU A 70 -4.63 4.66 29.46
N GLU A 71 -3.62 3.94 29.95
CA GLU A 71 -2.91 4.27 31.19
C GLU A 71 -2.20 5.64 31.10
N ASN A 72 -1.53 5.92 29.98
CA ASN A 72 -0.91 7.23 29.75
C ASN A 72 -1.95 8.38 29.75
N ARG A 73 -3.15 8.12 29.23
CA ARG A 73 -4.24 9.10 29.22
C ARG A 73 -4.86 9.30 30.61
N GLN A 74 -5.03 8.22 31.37
CA GLN A 74 -5.48 8.28 32.75
C GLN A 74 -4.50 9.08 33.61
N LEU A 75 -3.20 8.81 33.52
CA LEU A 75 -2.16 9.57 34.24
C LEU A 75 -2.15 11.06 33.88
N GLY A 76 -2.37 11.40 32.60
CA GLY A 76 -2.48 12.79 32.15
C GLY A 76 -3.70 13.51 32.72
N ALA A 77 -4.85 12.83 32.79
CA ALA A 77 -6.07 13.34 33.38
C ALA A 77 -5.95 13.53 34.91
N GLU A 78 -5.37 12.55 35.62
CA GLU A 78 -5.14 12.60 37.07
C GLU A 78 -4.13 13.68 37.49
N ALA A 79 -3.14 13.97 36.64
CA ALA A 79 -2.14 15.01 36.87
C ALA A 79 -2.65 16.45 36.62
N GLY A 80 -3.91 16.62 36.19
CA GLY A 80 -4.49 17.93 35.87
C GLY A 80 -3.82 18.64 34.69
N LEU A 81 -3.13 17.89 33.83
CA LEU A 81 -2.46 18.41 32.65
C LEU A 81 -3.51 18.60 31.53
N SER A 82 -3.95 19.85 31.32
CA SER A 82 -4.69 20.22 30.12
C SER A 82 -3.85 19.94 28.87
N PRO A 83 -4.44 19.51 27.74
CA PRO A 83 -3.71 19.12 26.54
C PRO A 83 -3.21 20.35 25.76
N ASP A 84 -2.27 21.10 26.33
CA ASP A 84 -1.41 22.04 25.60
C ASP A 84 -0.07 21.37 25.30
N LEU A 85 -0.15 20.25 24.56
CA LEU A 85 0.98 19.74 23.81
C LEU A 85 0.55 19.74 22.34
N VAL A 86 1.22 20.58 21.54
CA VAL A 86 0.98 20.77 20.11
C VAL A 86 1.27 19.46 19.36
N VAL A 87 0.30 18.56 19.37
CA VAL A 87 0.14 17.41 18.50
C VAL A 87 -1.35 17.43 18.16
N PRO A 88 -1.78 17.21 16.90
CA PRO A 88 -3.19 17.28 16.54
C PRO A 88 -4.02 16.39 17.46
N SER A 89 -4.74 17.01 18.40
CA SER A 89 -5.69 16.32 19.26
C SER A 89 -6.87 15.99 18.37
N ILE A 90 -7.07 14.70 18.11
CA ILE A 90 -8.31 14.22 17.53
C ILE A 90 -9.38 14.55 18.56
N VAL A 91 -10.30 15.46 18.22
CA VAL A 91 -11.43 15.79 19.09
C VAL A 91 -12.26 14.52 19.26
N PRO A 92 -12.62 14.11 20.50
CA PRO A 92 -13.50 12.98 20.72
C PRO A 92 -14.79 13.08 19.88
N ASP A 93 -15.13 11.99 19.20
CA ASP A 93 -16.31 11.83 18.35
C ASP A 93 -17.20 10.69 18.90
N PRO A 94 -18.11 11.01 19.84
CA PRO A 94 -18.97 10.01 20.47
C PRO A 94 -20.00 9.41 19.51
N ALA A 95 -20.34 10.10 18.41
CA ALA A 95 -21.26 9.57 17.40
C ALA A 95 -20.58 8.44 16.60
N ARG A 96 -19.34 8.67 16.15
CA ARG A 96 -18.53 7.64 15.52
C ARG A 96 -18.18 6.49 16.46
N ALA A 97 -17.94 6.79 17.74
CA ALA A 97 -17.73 5.73 18.74
C ALA A 97 -18.97 4.83 18.88
N ALA A 98 -20.18 5.38 18.82
CA ALA A 98 -21.42 4.60 18.84
C ALA A 98 -21.60 3.70 17.61
N GLU A 99 -21.16 4.14 16.42
CA GLU A 99 -21.15 3.31 15.21
C GLU A 99 -20.18 2.13 15.34
N ILE A 100 -18.96 2.37 15.82
CA ILE A 100 -17.93 1.33 16.01
C ILE A 100 -18.37 0.31 17.07
N LEU A 101 -19.16 0.71 18.08
CA LEU A 101 -19.70 -0.24 19.08
C LEU A 101 -20.58 -1.32 18.45
N ALA A 102 -21.35 -0.99 17.40
CA ALA A 102 -22.15 -1.97 16.68
C ALA A 102 -21.26 -3.00 15.96
N ASP A 103 -20.17 -2.54 15.37
CA ASP A 103 -19.18 -3.41 14.70
C ASP A 103 -18.42 -4.27 15.71
N ILE A 104 -18.08 -3.72 16.89
CA ILE A 104 -17.47 -4.48 18.00
C ILE A 104 -18.41 -5.60 18.45
N GLN A 105 -19.70 -5.31 18.62
CA GLN A 105 -20.67 -6.33 19.02
C GLN A 105 -20.76 -7.44 17.98
N LYS A 106 -20.87 -7.06 16.71
CA LYS A 106 -20.92 -7.99 15.58
C LYS A 106 -19.67 -8.87 15.51
N GLN A 107 -18.49 -8.26 15.63
CA GLN A 107 -17.23 -8.98 15.63
C GLN A 107 -17.07 -9.88 16.87
N THR A 108 -17.63 -9.48 18.01
CA THR A 108 -17.66 -10.32 19.22
C THR A 108 -18.48 -11.60 18.99
N ASP A 109 -19.61 -11.50 18.31
CA ASP A 109 -20.44 -12.66 17.96
C ASP A 109 -19.69 -13.59 16.96
N VAL A 110 -18.99 -13.01 15.98
CA VAL A 110 -18.15 -13.75 15.03
C VAL A 110 -17.04 -14.51 15.75
N VAL A 111 -16.34 -13.87 16.70
CA VAL A 111 -15.34 -14.51 17.55
C VAL A 111 -15.94 -15.70 18.31
N ALA A 112 -17.12 -15.52 18.91
CA ALA A 112 -17.78 -16.58 19.67
C ALA A 112 -18.10 -17.81 18.80
N VAL A 113 -18.58 -17.59 17.58
CA VAL A 113 -18.84 -18.67 16.60
C VAL A 113 -17.54 -19.36 16.18
N ALA A 114 -16.49 -18.59 15.88
CA ALA A 114 -15.19 -19.13 15.48
C ALA A 114 -14.55 -19.98 16.60
N GLU A 115 -14.62 -19.52 17.85
CA GLU A 115 -14.16 -20.27 19.01
C GLU A 115 -14.97 -21.55 19.26
N ALA A 116 -16.30 -21.48 19.13
CA ALA A 116 -17.15 -22.67 19.28
C ALA A 116 -16.79 -23.74 18.25
N LYS A 117 -16.51 -23.34 16.99
CA LYS A 117 -16.06 -24.24 15.93
C LYS A 117 -14.67 -24.82 16.21
N ALA A 118 -13.76 -24.03 16.76
CA ALA A 118 -12.45 -24.52 17.20
C ALA A 118 -12.56 -25.55 18.34
N ARG A 119 -13.52 -25.38 19.27
CA ARG A 119 -13.75 -26.34 20.36
C ARG A 119 -14.41 -27.65 19.90
N SER A 120 -15.22 -27.61 18.85
CA SER A 120 -15.94 -28.79 18.33
C SER A 120 -15.23 -29.54 17.21
N SER A 121 -14.11 -29.01 16.70
CA SER A 121 -13.31 -29.60 15.63
C SER A 121 -12.12 -30.41 16.18
N ASP A 122 -11.60 -31.35 15.39
CA ASP A 122 -10.43 -32.16 15.75
C ASP A 122 -9.36 -32.13 14.63
N GLY A 123 -8.10 -32.45 14.97
CA GLY A 123 -6.98 -32.53 14.04
C GLY A 123 -6.73 -31.26 13.22
N LEU A 124 -6.52 -31.39 11.91
CA LEU A 124 -6.20 -30.27 11.02
C LEU A 124 -7.34 -29.23 10.93
N VAL A 125 -8.60 -29.68 11.01
CA VAL A 125 -9.77 -28.79 11.00
C VAL A 125 -9.80 -27.95 12.27
N GLN A 126 -9.41 -28.54 13.41
CA GLN A 126 -9.22 -27.79 14.66
C GLN A 126 -8.13 -26.74 14.54
N ALA A 127 -6.98 -27.08 13.94
CA ALA A 127 -5.89 -26.15 13.75
C ALA A 127 -6.31 -24.93 12.90
N MET A 128 -7.01 -25.16 11.79
CA MET A 128 -7.54 -24.08 10.94
C MET A 128 -8.61 -23.24 11.66
N ALA A 129 -9.49 -23.88 12.43
CA ALA A 129 -10.52 -23.20 13.20
C ALA A 129 -9.92 -22.34 14.33
N LEU A 130 -8.84 -22.82 14.98
CA LEU A 130 -8.07 -22.05 15.96
C LEU A 130 -7.38 -20.85 15.31
N THR A 131 -6.74 -21.03 14.14
CA THR A 131 -6.17 -19.91 13.38
C THR A 131 -7.22 -18.86 13.07
N ARG A 132 -8.39 -19.27 12.55
CA ARG A 132 -9.50 -18.35 12.30
C ARG A 132 -9.93 -17.62 13.58
N ALA A 133 -10.16 -18.34 14.67
CA ALA A 133 -10.57 -17.74 15.93
C ALA A 133 -9.56 -16.69 16.43
N GLU A 134 -8.27 -16.93 16.28
CA GLU A 134 -7.23 -15.98 16.66
C GLU A 134 -7.19 -14.75 15.73
N THR A 135 -7.41 -14.92 14.42
CA THR A 135 -7.56 -13.81 13.45
C THR A 135 -8.78 -12.94 13.79
N GLU A 136 -9.93 -13.54 14.11
CA GLU A 136 -11.14 -12.78 14.45
C GLU A 136 -10.97 -11.97 15.75
N LYS A 137 -10.26 -12.52 16.74
CA LYS A 137 -9.94 -11.82 18.00
C LYS A 137 -8.97 -10.67 17.81
N LEU A 138 -8.08 -10.79 16.83
CA LEU A 138 -7.18 -9.72 16.46
C LEU A 138 -7.95 -8.56 15.81
N ALA A 139 -8.86 -8.87 14.89
CA ALA A 139 -9.75 -7.87 14.29
C ALA A 139 -10.59 -7.15 15.36
N LEU A 140 -11.11 -7.88 16.35
CA LEU A 140 -11.81 -7.30 17.49
C LEU A 140 -10.93 -6.32 18.29
N ALA A 141 -9.66 -6.65 18.52
CA ALA A 141 -8.72 -5.77 19.23
C ALA A 141 -8.44 -4.48 18.46
N GLN A 142 -8.41 -4.53 17.13
CA GLN A 142 -8.26 -3.36 16.25
C GLN A 142 -9.51 -2.46 16.25
N LEU A 143 -10.72 -3.05 16.20
CA LEU A 143 -11.97 -2.30 16.32
C LEU A 143 -12.06 -1.57 17.66
N LYS A 144 -11.64 -2.22 18.76
CA LYS A 144 -11.55 -1.58 20.08
C LYS A 144 -10.56 -0.43 20.11
N LEU A 145 -9.41 -0.55 19.43
CA LEU A 145 -8.48 0.56 19.28
C LEU A 145 -9.11 1.76 18.55
N ALA A 146 -9.80 1.51 17.43
CA ALA A 146 -10.53 2.56 16.69
C ALA A 146 -11.62 3.21 17.56
N TRP A 147 -12.30 2.41 18.39
CA TRP A 147 -13.26 2.92 19.37
C TRP A 147 -12.61 3.82 20.42
N TYR A 148 -11.48 3.43 21.00
CA TYR A 148 -10.74 4.28 21.96
C TYR A 148 -10.29 5.61 21.34
N GLN A 149 -9.88 5.60 20.06
CA GLN A 149 -9.54 6.82 19.34
C GLN A 149 -10.75 7.74 19.20
N ALA A 150 -11.90 7.19 18.78
CA ALA A 150 -13.13 7.95 18.60
C ALA A 150 -13.71 8.45 19.94
N GLN A 151 -13.77 7.59 20.95
CA GLN A 151 -14.37 7.90 22.25
C GLN A 151 -13.52 8.88 23.08
N TYR A 152 -12.18 8.75 23.04
CA TYR A 152 -11.28 9.45 23.95
C TYR A 152 -10.29 10.40 23.26
N GLY A 153 -10.32 10.52 21.93
CA GLY A 153 -9.43 11.43 21.20
C GLY A 153 -7.95 11.04 21.29
N ILE A 154 -7.67 9.73 21.33
CA ILE A 154 -6.31 9.19 21.48
C ILE A 154 -5.60 9.21 20.13
N ALA A 155 -4.64 10.11 19.94
CA ALA A 155 -3.75 10.08 18.79
C ALA A 155 -2.76 8.92 18.93
N THR A 156 -2.79 7.98 17.98
CA THR A 156 -1.82 6.89 17.88
C THR A 156 -0.96 7.06 16.63
N PRO A 157 0.30 6.62 16.62
CA PRO A 157 0.99 6.36 15.36
C PRO A 157 0.13 5.39 14.56
N GLN A 158 -0.26 5.77 13.34
CA GLN A 158 -1.12 4.94 12.50
C GLN A 158 -0.44 3.60 12.22
N LEU A 159 -0.93 2.52 12.82
CA LEU A 159 -0.92 1.23 12.13
C LEU A 159 -1.88 1.43 10.96
N ALA A 160 -1.37 1.33 9.72
CA ALA A 160 -2.19 1.47 8.53
C ALA A 160 -3.41 0.54 8.64
N ALA A 161 -4.57 1.13 8.90
CA ALA A 161 -5.82 0.40 9.06
C ALA A 161 -6.25 -0.07 7.68
N SER A 162 -5.93 -1.32 7.34
CA SER A 162 -6.76 -2.09 6.41
C SER A 162 -8.15 -2.17 7.02
N GLN A 163 -9.16 -1.59 6.35
CA GLN A 163 -10.55 -1.69 6.78
C GLN A 163 -10.91 -3.18 7.02
N PRO A 164 -11.66 -3.49 8.09
CA PRO A 164 -12.26 -4.81 8.22
C PRO A 164 -13.10 -5.09 6.96
N PRO A 165 -13.01 -6.30 6.37
CA PRO A 165 -13.82 -6.64 5.21
C PRO A 165 -15.30 -6.40 5.54
N ALA A 166 -16.02 -5.81 4.58
CA ALA A 166 -17.45 -5.57 4.71
C ALA A 166 -18.14 -6.90 5.07
N VAL A 167 -18.93 -6.89 6.14
CA VAL A 167 -19.71 -8.06 6.50
C VAL A 167 -20.79 -8.25 5.45
N THR A 168 -20.57 -9.21 4.57
CA THR A 168 -21.59 -9.71 3.66
C THR A 168 -22.62 -10.49 4.47
N ASP A 169 -23.88 -10.09 4.35
CA ASP A 169 -25.01 -10.80 4.93
C ASP A 169 -25.09 -12.20 4.32
N ASP A 170 -24.78 -13.21 5.13
CA ASP A 170 -24.93 -14.61 4.77
C ASP A 170 -26.42 -14.99 4.81
N LYS A 171 -27.06 -14.87 3.64
CA LYS A 171 -28.20 -15.72 3.27
C LYS A 171 -27.95 -16.20 1.85
N THR A 172 -27.38 -17.38 1.70
CA THR A 172 -28.14 -18.62 1.41
C THR A 172 -27.13 -19.69 1.03
N GLU A 173 -26.92 -20.62 1.95
CA GLU A 173 -26.23 -21.89 1.72
C GLU A 173 -26.98 -22.70 0.66
N LYS A 174 -26.32 -22.99 -0.46
CA LYS A 174 -26.61 -24.15 -1.32
C LYS A 174 -25.30 -24.85 -1.68
N ASP A 175 -25.32 -26.14 -1.41
CA ASP A 175 -24.32 -27.20 -1.61
C ASP A 175 -23.62 -27.23 -3.00
N PRO A 176 -22.49 -27.96 -3.10
CA PRO A 176 -21.32 -27.54 -3.85
C PRO A 176 -21.44 -27.84 -5.34
N ILE A 177 -21.31 -26.79 -6.15
CA ILE A 177 -21.00 -26.94 -7.58
C ILE A 177 -19.51 -26.69 -7.72
N GLN A 178 -18.82 -27.65 -8.35
CA GLN A 178 -17.47 -27.52 -8.87
C GLN A 178 -17.31 -26.15 -9.53
N ALA A 179 -16.62 -25.23 -8.86
CA ALA A 179 -16.19 -24.00 -9.49
C ALA A 179 -14.98 -24.35 -10.34
N GLU A 180 -15.19 -24.53 -11.64
CA GLU A 180 -14.21 -24.07 -12.60
C GLU A 180 -13.95 -22.60 -12.25
N THR A 181 -12.81 -22.30 -11.66
CA THR A 181 -12.43 -20.94 -11.28
C THR A 181 -12.23 -20.15 -12.57
N THR A 182 -13.32 -19.63 -13.15
CA THR A 182 -13.23 -18.67 -14.24
C THR A 182 -12.45 -17.48 -13.72
N ALA A 183 -11.31 -17.21 -14.35
CA ALA A 183 -10.46 -16.08 -14.03
C ALA A 183 -11.31 -14.80 -13.94
N PRO A 184 -11.00 -13.88 -12.99
CA PRO A 184 -11.70 -12.61 -12.90
C PRO A 184 -11.73 -11.88 -14.24
N ALA A 185 -12.79 -11.12 -14.53
CA ALA A 185 -12.92 -10.40 -15.81
C ALA A 185 -11.80 -9.37 -16.06
N TRP A 186 -11.11 -8.94 -15.00
CA TRP A 186 -9.99 -8.01 -15.02
C TRP A 186 -8.61 -8.70 -15.02
N ALA A 187 -8.56 -10.04 -15.06
CA ALA A 187 -7.32 -10.79 -15.24
C ALA A 187 -6.71 -10.53 -16.63
N ASP A 188 -5.38 -10.59 -16.75
CA ASP A 188 -4.73 -10.48 -18.06
C ASP A 188 -4.94 -11.79 -18.85
N PRO A 189 -5.67 -11.78 -19.98
CA PRO A 189 -5.90 -12.98 -20.77
C PRO A 189 -4.62 -13.54 -21.41
N ASP A 190 -3.56 -12.73 -21.53
CA ASP A 190 -2.28 -13.17 -22.10
C ASP A 190 -1.48 -14.04 -21.12
N PHE A 191 -1.82 -14.02 -19.82
CA PHE A 191 -1.15 -14.80 -18.77
C PHE A 191 -2.17 -15.55 -17.89
N PRO A 192 -2.93 -16.50 -18.45
CA PRO A 192 -4.01 -17.19 -17.76
C PRO A 192 -3.54 -18.12 -16.63
N ASP A 193 -2.23 -18.39 -16.55
CA ASP A 193 -1.62 -19.24 -15.53
C ASP A 193 -1.30 -18.48 -14.22
N ILE A 194 -1.43 -17.16 -14.20
CA ILE A 194 -1.26 -16.34 -13.00
C ILE A 194 -2.55 -16.38 -12.16
N ASP A 195 -2.41 -16.62 -10.85
CA ASP A 195 -3.54 -16.56 -9.92
C ASP A 195 -3.92 -15.10 -9.57
N TYR A 196 -4.75 -14.53 -10.43
CA TYR A 196 -5.32 -13.21 -10.22
C TYR A 196 -6.34 -13.15 -9.08
N THR A 197 -6.79 -14.27 -8.50
CA THR A 197 -7.77 -14.23 -7.40
C THR A 197 -7.14 -13.85 -6.05
N SER A 198 -5.82 -13.79 -5.98
CA SER A 198 -5.11 -13.36 -4.78
C SER A 198 -5.42 -11.90 -4.41
N GLY A 199 -5.42 -11.62 -3.10
CA GLY A 199 -5.66 -10.27 -2.57
C GLY A 199 -4.68 -9.19 -3.05
N LEU A 200 -3.55 -9.59 -3.66
CA LEU A 200 -2.59 -8.67 -4.28
C LEU A 200 -3.16 -8.01 -5.53
N PHE A 201 -3.76 -8.81 -6.42
CA PHE A 201 -4.29 -8.32 -7.69
C PHE A 201 -5.71 -7.79 -7.55
N SER A 202 -6.54 -8.37 -6.68
CA SER A 202 -7.90 -7.89 -6.47
C SER A 202 -7.95 -6.45 -5.96
N GLY A 203 -7.07 -6.10 -5.01
CA GLY A 203 -6.96 -4.72 -4.50
C GLY A 203 -6.54 -3.73 -5.58
N LEU A 204 -5.56 -4.09 -6.42
CA LEU A 204 -5.16 -3.25 -7.54
C LEU A 204 -6.29 -3.08 -8.57
N ALA A 205 -7.04 -4.14 -8.86
CA ALA A 205 -8.18 -4.06 -9.78
C ALA A 205 -9.29 -3.15 -9.25
N GLU A 206 -9.58 -3.18 -7.94
CA GLU A 206 -10.53 -2.27 -7.28
C GLU A 206 -10.07 -0.81 -7.35
N GLU A 207 -8.76 -0.57 -7.30
CA GLU A 207 -8.14 0.76 -7.48
C GLU A 207 -8.05 1.20 -8.96
N GLY A 208 -8.52 0.38 -9.90
CA GLY A 208 -8.58 0.70 -11.33
C GLY A 208 -7.30 0.40 -12.11
N PHE A 209 -6.37 -0.37 -11.56
CA PHE A 209 -5.21 -0.84 -12.30
C PHE A 209 -5.61 -1.89 -13.34
N VAL A 210 -5.00 -1.81 -14.53
CA VAL A 210 -5.11 -2.81 -15.58
C VAL A 210 -4.01 -3.84 -15.41
N MET A 211 -4.37 -5.13 -15.37
CA MET A 211 -3.40 -6.20 -15.19
C MET A 211 -2.60 -6.47 -16.47
N ALA A 212 -1.30 -6.64 -16.30
CA ALA A 212 -0.34 -6.99 -17.32
C ALA A 212 0.65 -8.00 -16.73
N GLY A 213 0.39 -9.30 -16.87
CA GLY A 213 1.16 -10.34 -16.19
C GLY A 213 1.21 -10.10 -14.66
N TRP A 214 2.41 -9.98 -14.10
CA TRP A 214 2.63 -9.67 -12.67
C TRP A 214 2.58 -8.18 -12.33
N TYR A 215 2.27 -7.32 -13.30
CA TYR A 215 2.10 -5.89 -13.09
C TYR A 215 0.62 -5.51 -13.01
N GLY A 216 0.28 -4.61 -12.09
CA GLY A 216 -0.85 -3.72 -12.28
C GLY A 216 -0.37 -2.38 -12.83
N ILE A 217 -1.02 -1.85 -13.86
CA ILE A 217 -0.68 -0.58 -14.50
C ILE A 217 -1.82 0.42 -14.32
N LEU A 218 -1.52 1.58 -13.74
CA LEU A 218 -2.43 2.70 -13.59
C LEU A 218 -1.91 3.89 -14.40
N GLU A 219 -2.65 4.27 -15.45
CA GLU A 219 -2.41 5.51 -16.21
C GLU A 219 -3.36 6.61 -15.72
N THR A 220 -2.80 7.73 -15.27
CA THR A 220 -3.53 8.91 -14.76
C THR A 220 -2.95 10.20 -15.35
N ARG A 221 -3.36 11.36 -14.86
CA ARG A 221 -2.80 12.66 -15.22
C ARG A 221 -2.44 13.46 -13.97
N ALA A 222 -1.47 14.35 -14.08
CA ALA A 222 -1.15 15.29 -13.02
C ALA A 222 -2.25 16.35 -12.88
N GLU A 223 -2.69 16.60 -11.65
CA GLU A 223 -3.79 17.54 -11.36
C GLU A 223 -3.48 19.01 -11.74
N ILE A 224 -2.19 19.36 -11.85
CA ILE A 224 -1.77 20.74 -12.09
C ILE A 224 -1.72 21.09 -13.58
N ASP A 225 -1.21 20.18 -14.41
CA ASP A 225 -0.87 20.46 -15.81
C ASP A 225 -1.34 19.38 -16.80
N ASP A 226 -2.15 18.43 -16.33
CA ASP A 226 -2.66 17.30 -17.10
C ASP A 226 -1.57 16.41 -17.72
N SER A 227 -0.33 16.52 -17.26
CA SER A 227 0.77 15.71 -17.77
C SER A 227 0.50 14.22 -17.49
N PRO A 228 0.76 13.31 -18.46
CA PRO A 228 0.55 11.88 -18.27
C PRO A 228 1.37 11.34 -17.09
N LYS A 229 0.71 10.57 -16.23
CA LYS A 229 1.31 9.86 -15.11
C LYS A 229 1.07 8.37 -15.25
N VAL A 230 2.09 7.57 -14.96
CA VAL A 230 1.96 6.11 -14.97
C VAL A 230 2.57 5.55 -13.71
N LEU A 231 1.87 4.62 -13.09
CA LEU A 231 2.35 3.79 -11.99
C LEU A 231 2.11 2.33 -12.36
N ALA A 232 3.18 1.59 -12.61
CA ALA A 232 3.14 0.15 -12.75
C ALA A 232 3.77 -0.51 -11.53
N ILE A 233 3.06 -1.45 -10.90
CA ILE A 233 3.46 -2.11 -9.65
C ILE A 233 3.60 -3.60 -9.91
N ASN A 234 4.76 -4.16 -9.56
CA ASN A 234 5.01 -5.60 -9.56
C ASN A 234 5.36 -6.06 -8.15
N PHE A 235 4.72 -7.14 -7.69
CA PHE A 235 4.96 -7.73 -6.39
C PHE A 235 5.97 -8.88 -6.47
N SER A 236 6.84 -8.95 -5.47
CA SER A 236 7.82 -10.03 -5.36
C SER A 236 7.14 -11.39 -5.11
N ASP A 237 7.57 -12.40 -5.85
CA ASP A 237 7.17 -13.82 -5.76
C ASP A 237 7.99 -14.61 -4.70
N TYR A 238 8.90 -13.95 -3.98
CA TYR A 238 9.69 -14.59 -2.91
C TYR A 238 8.89 -14.75 -1.61
N ASN A 239 8.49 -15.97 -1.23
CA ASN A 239 7.99 -16.26 0.13
C ASN A 239 8.18 -17.73 0.56
N PRO A 240 8.73 -17.99 1.76
CA PRO A 240 8.33 -19.18 2.50
C PRO A 240 7.54 -18.90 3.80
N GLU A 241 7.69 -17.75 4.46
CA GLU A 241 7.15 -17.51 5.83
C GLU A 241 6.77 -16.03 6.17
N ALA A 242 6.90 -15.06 5.27
CA ALA A 242 6.73 -13.64 5.60
C ALA A 242 5.40 -13.06 5.09
N PHE A 243 4.41 -12.93 5.98
CA PHE A 243 3.21 -12.11 5.78
C PHE A 243 3.47 -10.58 5.82
N GLN A 244 4.73 -10.13 5.98
CA GLN A 244 5.06 -8.73 6.30
C GLN A 244 6.03 -8.00 5.35
N ASP A 245 6.47 -8.61 4.26
CA ASP A 245 7.43 -7.96 3.35
C ASP A 245 6.92 -7.99 1.90
N LYS A 246 5.87 -7.23 1.57
CA LYS A 246 5.36 -7.14 0.18
C LYS A 246 6.22 -6.16 -0.61
N ARG A 247 7.47 -6.55 -0.87
CA ARG A 247 8.41 -5.73 -1.62
C ARG A 247 7.90 -5.55 -3.04
N ARG A 248 8.00 -4.33 -3.54
CA ARG A 248 7.44 -3.92 -4.82
C ARG A 248 8.52 -3.38 -5.72
N LEU A 249 8.38 -3.66 -7.00
CA LEU A 249 9.09 -2.98 -8.06
C LEU A 249 8.10 -2.03 -8.73
N LEU A 250 8.39 -0.73 -8.69
CA LEU A 250 7.57 0.31 -9.30
C LEU A 250 8.26 0.81 -10.56
N LEU A 251 7.54 0.83 -11.67
CA LEU A 251 7.94 1.55 -12.88
C LEU A 251 7.02 2.74 -13.02
N GLN A 252 7.58 3.94 -13.04
CA GLN A 252 6.81 5.16 -12.93
C GLN A 252 7.17 6.16 -14.01
N CYS A 253 6.18 6.94 -14.41
CA CYS A 253 6.37 8.23 -15.05
C CYS A 253 5.67 9.29 -14.20
N ASN A 254 6.43 10.26 -13.68
CA ASN A 254 5.87 11.40 -12.96
C ASN A 254 6.51 12.69 -13.49
N GLU A 255 5.69 13.65 -13.93
CA GLU A 255 6.14 14.93 -14.50
C GLU A 255 7.19 14.76 -15.62
N GLY A 256 7.00 13.74 -16.47
CA GLY A 256 7.92 13.42 -17.57
C GLY A 256 9.26 12.81 -17.15
N THR A 257 9.42 12.49 -15.86
CA THR A 257 10.61 11.81 -15.32
C THR A 257 10.31 10.32 -15.11
N PRO A 258 10.96 9.41 -15.87
CA PRO A 258 10.80 7.99 -15.64
C PRO A 258 11.61 7.54 -14.42
N SER A 259 11.09 6.59 -13.65
CA SER A 259 11.81 6.02 -12.51
C SER A 259 11.51 4.54 -12.29
N VAL A 260 12.56 3.81 -11.90
CA VAL A 260 12.48 2.43 -11.40
C VAL A 260 12.72 2.49 -9.91
N VAL A 261 11.75 2.07 -9.10
CA VAL A 261 11.84 2.11 -7.64
C VAL A 261 11.70 0.71 -7.08
N TYR A 262 12.65 0.32 -6.24
CA TYR A 262 12.54 -0.85 -5.38
C TYR A 262 12.06 -0.41 -4.00
N ASP A 263 10.80 -0.68 -3.71
CA ASP A 263 10.14 -0.38 -2.45
C ASP A 263 10.19 -1.63 -1.55
N VAL A 264 10.78 -1.49 -0.38
CA VAL A 264 11.05 -2.62 0.52
C VAL A 264 9.92 -2.86 1.54
N ASP A 265 8.81 -2.13 1.44
CA ASP A 265 7.64 -2.24 2.33
C ASP A 265 7.98 -2.07 3.83
N SER A 266 9.09 -1.39 4.11
CA SER A 266 9.65 -1.16 5.45
C SER A 266 10.55 0.07 5.43
N PHE A 267 10.83 0.66 6.59
CA PHE A 267 11.83 1.71 6.72
C PHE A 267 13.25 1.14 6.59
N MET A 268 14.10 1.83 5.83
CA MET A 268 15.53 1.56 5.69
C MET A 268 16.35 2.61 6.45
N ALA A 269 17.21 2.16 7.37
CA ALA A 269 18.15 3.05 8.06
C ALA A 269 19.24 3.53 7.08
N TYR A 270 19.11 4.72 6.52
CA TYR A 270 20.10 5.24 5.58
C TYR A 270 21.35 5.82 6.22
N ASN A 271 22.48 5.73 5.50
CA ASN A 271 23.68 6.50 5.83
C ASN A 271 23.48 7.98 5.48
N TYR A 272 23.19 8.85 6.44
CA TYR A 272 22.97 10.28 6.19
C TYR A 272 24.10 11.02 5.45
N ARG A 273 25.29 10.42 5.30
CA ARG A 273 26.44 10.98 4.57
C ARG A 273 26.51 10.61 3.08
N SER A 274 25.56 9.83 2.58
CA SER A 274 25.50 9.39 1.17
C SER A 274 24.11 9.68 0.62
N ASP A 275 23.99 10.00 -0.67
CA ASP A 275 22.68 10.09 -1.35
C ASP A 275 22.29 8.78 -2.06
N THR A 276 23.13 7.75 -1.94
CA THR A 276 22.96 6.47 -2.61
C THR A 276 22.91 5.29 -1.66
N VAL A 277 22.28 4.22 -2.13
CA VAL A 277 22.21 2.90 -1.49
C VAL A 277 22.81 1.88 -2.45
N ARG A 278 23.55 0.92 -1.90
CA ARG A 278 24.10 -0.19 -2.69
C ARG A 278 22.99 -1.18 -3.01
N VAL A 279 22.87 -1.48 -4.30
CA VAL A 279 21.94 -2.49 -4.82
C VAL A 279 22.73 -3.51 -5.60
N THR A 280 22.44 -4.77 -5.34
CA THR A 280 22.90 -5.88 -6.17
C THR A 280 21.67 -6.45 -6.86
N TYR A 281 21.68 -6.52 -8.19
CA TYR A 281 20.57 -7.11 -8.94
C TYR A 281 21.07 -8.12 -9.98
N ARG A 282 20.21 -9.08 -10.30
CA ARG A 282 20.47 -10.12 -11.30
C ARG A 282 19.23 -10.25 -12.17
N ILE A 283 19.43 -10.14 -13.48
CA ILE A 283 18.39 -10.35 -14.49
C ILE A 283 18.56 -11.77 -15.03
N ASP A 284 17.52 -12.59 -14.88
CA ASP A 284 17.52 -14.00 -15.26
C ASP A 284 18.77 -14.75 -14.74
N GLU A 285 19.53 -15.39 -15.64
CA GLU A 285 20.73 -16.16 -15.33
C GLU A 285 22.04 -15.39 -15.57
N ALA A 286 21.97 -14.09 -15.84
CA ALA A 286 23.15 -13.25 -16.05
C ALA A 286 23.95 -13.04 -14.77
N ASP A 287 25.18 -12.52 -14.88
CA ASP A 287 25.97 -12.17 -13.71
C ASP A 287 25.31 -11.06 -12.88
N ALA A 288 25.48 -11.13 -11.56
CA ALA A 288 24.96 -10.12 -10.67
C ALA A 288 25.69 -8.78 -10.87
N VAL A 289 24.92 -7.71 -11.01
CA VAL A 289 25.41 -6.34 -11.17
C VAL A 289 25.36 -5.64 -9.82
N ASN A 290 26.49 -5.05 -9.41
CA ASN A 290 26.54 -4.15 -8.27
C ASN A 290 26.38 -2.71 -8.77
N ALA A 291 25.36 -2.03 -8.26
CA ALA A 291 25.02 -0.67 -8.63
C ALA A 291 24.78 0.20 -7.38
N SER A 292 24.83 1.51 -7.57
CA SER A 292 24.45 2.50 -6.57
C SER A 292 23.18 3.19 -7.05
N TRP A 293 22.10 3.03 -6.29
CA TRP A 293 20.79 3.62 -6.59
C TRP A 293 20.55 4.80 -5.65
N SER A 294 19.70 5.74 -6.05
CA SER A 294 19.40 6.91 -5.23
C SER A 294 18.49 6.55 -4.06
N LYS A 295 18.63 7.25 -2.95
CA LYS A 295 17.71 7.13 -1.80
C LYS A 295 16.34 7.71 -2.11
N LEU A 296 15.31 7.15 -1.49
CA LEU A 296 13.97 7.71 -1.49
C LEU A 296 13.77 8.61 -0.27
N THR A 297 13.09 9.74 -0.44
CA THR A 297 12.72 10.63 0.67
C THR A 297 11.80 9.96 1.69
N SER A 298 11.03 8.95 1.27
CA SER A 298 10.19 8.12 2.15
C SER A 298 10.99 7.24 3.10
N ASN A 299 12.29 7.06 2.86
CA ASN A 299 13.14 6.07 3.53
C ASN A 299 12.64 4.62 3.40
N GLN A 300 11.86 4.31 2.35
CA GLN A 300 11.23 2.99 2.17
C GLN A 300 11.79 2.22 0.96
N GLY A 301 12.99 2.53 0.50
CA GLY A 301 13.55 1.84 -0.67
C GLY A 301 14.63 2.58 -1.41
N THR A 302 14.78 2.31 -2.70
CA THR A 302 15.80 2.97 -3.52
C THR A 302 15.38 2.99 -4.98
N GLY A 303 15.90 3.91 -5.79
CA GLY A 303 15.47 4.03 -7.17
C GLY A 303 16.50 4.58 -8.13
N PHE A 304 16.28 4.31 -9.42
CA PHE A 304 16.89 4.99 -10.55
C PHE A 304 15.90 5.97 -11.18
N PHE A 305 16.39 7.14 -11.59
CA PHE A 305 15.57 8.24 -12.08
C PHE A 305 16.11 8.76 -13.42
N GLY A 306 15.24 9.30 -14.25
CA GLY A 306 15.60 9.88 -15.54
C GLY A 306 16.15 8.84 -16.53
N SER A 307 17.19 9.21 -17.28
CA SER A 307 17.73 8.37 -18.36
C SER A 307 18.25 7.02 -17.89
N ALA A 308 18.82 6.94 -16.69
CA ALA A 308 19.25 5.67 -16.09
C ALA A 308 18.05 4.76 -15.78
N GLY A 309 16.94 5.35 -15.33
CA GLY A 309 15.68 4.63 -15.09
C GLY A 309 15.10 4.07 -16.39
N SER A 310 15.02 4.89 -17.45
CA SER A 310 14.52 4.42 -18.74
C SER A 310 15.41 3.35 -19.37
N ALA A 311 16.73 3.44 -19.22
CA ALA A 311 17.65 2.42 -19.72
C ALA A 311 17.44 1.08 -19.03
N LEU A 312 17.35 1.08 -17.68
CA LEU A 312 17.07 -0.13 -16.92
C LEU A 312 15.70 -0.73 -17.29
N MET A 313 14.67 0.10 -17.49
CA MET A 313 13.36 -0.37 -17.94
C MET A 313 13.44 -1.14 -19.26
N VAL A 314 14.17 -0.62 -20.25
CA VAL A 314 14.36 -1.26 -21.56
C VAL A 314 15.07 -2.60 -21.42
N ASP A 315 16.11 -2.68 -20.57
CA ASP A 315 16.81 -3.93 -20.29
C ASP A 315 15.89 -4.99 -19.65
N LEU A 316 14.95 -4.56 -18.81
CA LEU A 316 14.02 -5.45 -18.13
C LEU A 316 12.89 -5.98 -19.04
N MET A 317 12.59 -5.35 -20.18
CA MET A 317 11.46 -5.74 -21.05
C MET A 317 11.53 -7.19 -21.54
N LYS A 318 12.73 -7.75 -21.68
CA LYS A 318 12.96 -9.12 -22.18
C LYS A 318 13.26 -10.13 -21.08
N SER A 319 13.25 -9.68 -19.83
CA SER A 319 13.56 -10.53 -18.69
C SER A 319 12.36 -11.39 -18.29
N ARG A 320 12.64 -12.53 -17.67
CA ARG A 320 11.61 -13.36 -17.01
C ARG A 320 11.66 -13.22 -15.50
N LYS A 321 12.82 -12.91 -14.95
CA LYS A 321 13.05 -12.80 -13.51
C LYS A 321 14.02 -11.69 -13.18
N LEU A 322 13.73 -10.95 -12.13
CA LEU A 322 14.64 -9.97 -11.53
C LEU A 322 14.83 -10.30 -10.05
N PHE A 323 16.06 -10.58 -9.65
CA PHE A 323 16.44 -10.61 -8.25
C PHE A 323 17.07 -9.28 -7.86
N LEU A 324 16.69 -8.74 -6.71
CA LEU A 324 17.19 -7.51 -6.14
C LEU A 324 17.58 -7.74 -4.68
N ARG A 325 18.72 -7.20 -4.28
CA ARG A 325 19.16 -7.09 -2.88
C ARG A 325 19.64 -5.67 -2.63
N THR A 326 19.10 -5.03 -1.60
CA THR A 326 19.61 -3.78 -1.06
C THR A 326 19.98 -3.93 0.41
N TYR A 327 20.64 -2.92 0.97
CA TYR A 327 21.16 -2.94 2.33
C TYR A 327 20.82 -1.62 3.05
N ASP A 328 20.45 -1.69 4.32
CA ASP A 328 20.50 -0.50 5.18
C ASP A 328 21.94 -0.22 5.68
N ASN A 329 22.11 0.87 6.41
CA ASN A 329 23.38 1.30 7.00
C ASN A 329 23.89 0.35 8.09
N ASN A 330 23.03 -0.50 8.64
CA ASN A 330 23.36 -1.48 9.67
C ASN A 330 23.71 -2.86 9.07
N GLY A 331 23.64 -2.99 7.74
CA GLY A 331 23.89 -4.23 7.03
C GLY A 331 22.68 -5.16 6.92
N LYS A 332 21.49 -4.74 7.35
CA LYS A 332 20.24 -5.49 7.12
C LYS A 332 19.98 -5.56 5.61
N THR A 333 19.74 -6.76 5.11
CA THR A 333 19.45 -7.00 3.69
C THR A 333 17.96 -6.97 3.41
N PHE A 334 17.60 -6.43 2.26
CA PHE A 334 16.25 -6.51 1.72
C PHE A 334 16.33 -7.14 0.33
N ASP A 335 15.96 -8.42 0.27
CA ASP A 335 15.95 -9.24 -0.94
C ASP A 335 14.55 -9.37 -1.53
N ALA A 336 14.42 -9.34 -2.85
CA ALA A 336 13.18 -9.63 -3.55
C ALA A 336 13.47 -10.37 -4.86
N SER A 337 12.48 -11.13 -5.31
CA SER A 337 12.48 -11.80 -6.60
C SER A 337 11.18 -11.48 -7.30
N PHE A 338 11.25 -10.84 -8.45
CA PHE A 338 10.10 -10.43 -9.25
C PHE A 338 9.99 -11.32 -10.49
N ASP A 339 8.76 -11.78 -10.77
CA ASP A 339 8.41 -12.35 -12.06
C ASP A 339 8.14 -11.20 -13.04
N MET A 340 8.84 -11.18 -14.16
CA MET A 340 8.88 -10.05 -15.09
C MET A 340 7.89 -10.23 -16.26
N ARG A 341 7.00 -11.22 -16.19
CA ARG A 341 5.90 -11.33 -17.16
C ARG A 341 5.01 -10.11 -17.08
N GLY A 342 4.81 -9.47 -18.23
CA GLY A 342 4.08 -8.20 -18.34
C GLY A 342 4.95 -6.94 -18.26
N THR A 343 6.27 -7.05 -18.01
CA THR A 343 7.16 -5.89 -17.98
C THR A 343 7.16 -5.11 -19.29
N ALA A 344 7.05 -5.77 -20.45
CA ALA A 344 6.99 -5.08 -21.73
C ALA A 344 5.81 -4.10 -21.80
N LYS A 345 4.59 -4.53 -21.46
CA LYS A 345 3.39 -3.67 -21.41
C LYS A 345 3.57 -2.52 -20.39
N ALA A 346 4.13 -2.81 -19.22
CA ALA A 346 4.38 -1.81 -18.18
C ALA A 346 5.39 -0.74 -18.63
N VAL A 347 6.51 -1.15 -19.24
CA VAL A 347 7.54 -0.25 -19.76
C VAL A 347 7.01 0.56 -20.93
N GLU A 348 6.21 -0.02 -21.82
CA GLU A 348 5.58 0.70 -22.94
C GLU A 348 4.63 1.80 -22.45
N ALA A 349 3.83 1.53 -21.41
CA ALA A 349 2.97 2.54 -20.79
C ALA A 349 3.79 3.71 -20.23
N VAL A 350 4.86 3.40 -19.46
CA VAL A 350 5.76 4.39 -18.88
C VAL A 350 6.52 5.18 -19.96
N ALA A 351 7.02 4.49 -20.99
CA ALA A 351 7.74 5.06 -22.13
C ALA A 351 6.88 6.06 -22.89
N ALA A 352 5.62 5.69 -23.11
CA ALA A 352 4.68 6.54 -23.81
C ALA A 352 4.24 7.76 -23.01
N ALA A 353 4.13 7.66 -21.68
CA ALA A 353 3.84 8.81 -20.81
C ALA A 353 5.04 9.77 -20.70
N CYS A 354 6.26 9.24 -20.55
CA CYS A 354 7.47 10.03 -20.36
C CYS A 354 8.16 10.44 -21.67
N GLY A 355 7.71 9.90 -22.81
CA GLY A 355 8.22 10.24 -24.13
C GLY A 355 9.66 9.81 -24.36
N PHE A 356 10.02 8.58 -23.96
CA PHE A 356 11.28 7.92 -24.33
C PHE A 356 11.01 6.70 -25.22
N SER A 357 12.00 6.29 -26.02
CA SER A 357 11.88 5.13 -26.91
C SER A 357 12.28 3.85 -26.17
N THR A 358 11.51 2.78 -26.39
CA THR A 358 11.88 1.41 -25.96
C THR A 358 12.84 0.73 -26.93
N LEU A 359 13.12 1.37 -28.07
CA LEU A 359 14.05 0.87 -29.08
C LEU A 359 15.48 1.30 -28.75
N ASN A 360 16.43 0.40 -28.99
CA ASN A 360 17.85 0.73 -28.87
C ASN A 360 18.32 1.51 -30.10
N LEU A 361 18.09 2.83 -30.10
CA LEU A 361 18.43 3.73 -31.20
C LEU A 361 19.81 4.36 -30.95
N SER A 362 20.72 4.19 -31.90
CA SER A 362 22.02 4.86 -31.87
C SER A 362 21.86 6.36 -32.15
N LYS A 363 22.91 7.14 -31.88
CA LYS A 363 22.95 8.56 -32.22
C LYS A 363 22.72 8.80 -33.72
N ASP A 364 23.22 7.91 -34.57
CA ASP A 364 23.06 8.04 -36.02
C ASP A 364 21.65 7.67 -36.47
N ASP A 365 21.00 6.71 -35.80
CA ASP A 365 19.57 6.43 -36.02
C ASP A 365 18.72 7.65 -35.67
N LEU A 366 19.00 8.30 -34.52
CA LEU A 366 18.29 9.51 -34.11
C LEU A 366 18.49 10.67 -35.08
N LYS A 367 19.70 10.86 -35.64
CA LYS A 367 19.94 11.84 -36.72
C LYS A 367 19.11 11.52 -37.96
N ALA A 368 19.09 10.25 -38.38
CA ALA A 368 18.33 9.83 -39.54
C ALA A 368 16.83 10.09 -39.34
N ILE A 369 16.29 9.78 -38.16
CA ILE A 369 14.90 10.05 -37.79
C ILE A 369 14.60 11.55 -37.79
N GLN A 370 15.47 12.39 -37.20
CA GLN A 370 15.33 13.85 -37.24
C GLN A 370 15.30 14.37 -38.69
N ALA A 371 16.20 13.89 -39.55
CA ALA A 371 16.22 14.25 -40.97
C ALA A 371 14.93 13.81 -41.70
N LEU A 372 14.43 12.61 -41.42
CA LEU A 372 13.17 12.11 -41.98
C LEU A 372 11.96 12.95 -41.52
N LEU A 373 11.90 13.33 -40.24
CA LEU A 373 10.86 14.23 -39.72
C LEU A 373 10.89 15.58 -40.45
N ASN A 374 12.08 16.19 -40.58
CA ASN A 374 12.24 17.45 -41.30
C ASN A 374 11.79 17.35 -42.76
N ASN A 375 12.18 16.27 -43.45
CA ASN A 375 11.77 16.00 -44.83
C ASN A 375 10.26 15.77 -44.96
N ALA A 376 9.63 15.20 -43.92
CA ALA A 376 8.19 15.02 -43.84
C ALA A 376 7.43 16.31 -43.42
N GLY A 377 8.14 17.42 -43.21
CA GLY A 377 7.55 18.73 -42.86
C GLY A 377 7.40 18.99 -41.36
N PHE A 378 7.95 18.13 -40.50
CA PHE A 378 7.93 18.27 -39.04
C PHE A 378 9.28 18.77 -38.54
N ASP A 379 9.37 20.05 -38.18
CA ASP A 379 10.63 20.67 -37.77
C ASP A 379 11.16 20.13 -36.42
N SER A 380 12.13 19.23 -36.53
CA SER A 380 12.86 18.63 -35.41
C SER A 380 14.15 19.37 -35.04
N GLY A 381 14.47 20.46 -35.74
CA GLY A 381 15.73 21.19 -35.64
C GLY A 381 16.85 20.56 -36.48
N THR A 382 18.11 20.88 -36.14
CA THR A 382 19.29 20.31 -36.81
C THR A 382 19.41 18.81 -36.47
N PRO A 383 19.54 17.92 -37.46
CA PRO A 383 19.77 16.49 -37.22
C PRO A 383 21.15 16.23 -36.58
N ASP A 384 21.20 16.23 -35.25
CA ASP A 384 22.41 16.08 -34.43
C ASP A 384 22.44 14.79 -33.59
N GLY A 385 21.32 14.08 -33.55
CA GLY A 385 21.11 12.85 -32.79
C GLY A 385 20.78 13.09 -31.31
N ALA A 386 20.59 14.35 -30.90
CA ALA A 386 20.13 14.71 -29.57
C ALA A 386 18.60 14.82 -29.56
N TRP A 387 17.93 13.90 -28.88
CA TRP A 387 16.46 13.86 -28.82
C TRP A 387 15.87 14.89 -27.82
N GLY A 388 16.04 16.17 -28.13
CA GLY A 388 15.61 17.30 -27.31
C GLY A 388 14.16 17.71 -27.50
N SER A 389 13.79 18.88 -26.94
CA SER A 389 12.42 19.41 -27.01
C SER A 389 11.92 19.64 -28.44
N GLY A 390 12.80 20.04 -29.36
CA GLY A 390 12.49 20.19 -30.80
C GLY A 390 12.06 18.86 -31.43
N SER A 391 12.88 17.82 -31.29
CA SER A 391 12.58 16.50 -31.83
C SER A 391 11.33 15.88 -31.19
N LYS A 392 11.13 16.05 -29.88
CA LYS A 392 9.91 15.61 -29.19
C LYS A 392 8.66 16.31 -29.76
N ARG A 393 8.70 17.64 -29.98
CA ARG A 393 7.57 18.38 -30.58
C ARG A 393 7.29 17.91 -32.01
N ALA A 394 8.32 17.77 -32.84
CA ALA A 394 8.19 17.29 -34.21
C ALA A 394 7.57 15.89 -34.27
N MET A 395 8.03 14.98 -33.43
CA MET A 395 7.50 13.63 -33.34
C MET A 395 6.05 13.61 -32.85
N ARG A 396 5.68 14.44 -31.87
CA ARG A 396 4.26 14.56 -31.44
C ARG A 396 3.36 15.01 -32.57
N ALA A 397 3.76 16.04 -33.31
CA ALA A 397 3.01 16.54 -34.46
C ALA A 397 2.90 15.49 -35.58
N PHE A 398 3.97 14.73 -35.82
CA PHE A 398 3.97 13.62 -36.76
C PHE A 398 2.98 12.52 -36.32
N GLN A 399 3.06 12.07 -35.07
CA GLN A 399 2.18 11.05 -34.49
C GLN A 399 0.72 11.48 -34.58
N GLU A 400 0.41 12.72 -34.20
CA GLU A 400 -0.93 13.29 -34.30
C GLU A 400 -1.46 13.27 -35.74
N THR A 401 -0.64 13.70 -36.71
CA THR A 401 -1.01 13.70 -38.14
C THR A 401 -1.24 12.29 -38.68
N LYS A 402 -0.56 11.28 -38.12
CA LYS A 402 -0.71 9.88 -38.50
C LYS A 402 -1.78 9.13 -37.70
N GLY A 403 -2.45 9.78 -36.76
CA GLY A 403 -3.44 9.14 -35.88
C GLY A 403 -2.82 8.10 -34.93
N LEU A 404 -1.55 8.28 -34.58
CA LEU A 404 -0.82 7.43 -33.64
C LEU A 404 -0.94 7.98 -32.21
N ARG A 405 -0.61 7.15 -31.21
CA ARG A 405 -0.48 7.60 -29.81
C ARG A 405 0.61 8.69 -29.74
N VAL A 406 0.25 9.87 -29.22
CA VAL A 406 1.13 11.04 -29.17
C VAL A 406 2.06 10.95 -27.95
N THR A 407 3.20 10.28 -28.11
CA THR A 407 4.22 10.08 -27.06
C THR A 407 5.35 11.11 -27.15
N GLY A 408 5.69 11.55 -28.36
CA GLY A 408 6.90 12.32 -28.67
C GLY A 408 8.19 11.50 -28.66
N ALA A 409 8.09 10.18 -28.46
CA ALA A 409 9.19 9.24 -28.59
C ALA A 409 9.21 8.65 -30.00
N PRO A 410 10.39 8.32 -30.54
CA PRO A 410 10.50 7.48 -31.73
C PRO A 410 10.18 6.03 -31.35
N ASP A 411 8.90 5.71 -31.28
CA ASP A 411 8.39 4.35 -31.04
C ASP A 411 8.22 3.56 -32.34
N GLU A 412 8.04 2.25 -32.23
CA GLU A 412 7.98 1.35 -33.38
C GLU A 412 6.89 1.75 -34.38
N ALA A 413 5.71 2.13 -33.89
CA ALA A 413 4.59 2.56 -34.73
C ALA A 413 4.93 3.83 -35.52
N SER A 414 5.57 4.80 -34.86
CA SER A 414 5.98 6.06 -35.47
C SER A 414 7.03 5.84 -36.56
N LEU A 415 8.02 4.99 -36.27
CA LEU A 415 9.10 4.72 -37.21
C LEU A 415 8.62 3.87 -38.41
N ARG A 416 7.72 2.90 -38.21
CA ARG A 416 7.04 2.21 -39.33
C ARG A 416 6.26 3.20 -40.19
N ALA A 417 5.56 4.16 -39.58
CA ALA A 417 4.82 5.21 -40.31
C ALA A 417 5.75 6.21 -41.04
N LEU A 418 7.00 6.36 -40.59
CA LEU A 418 8.06 7.10 -41.29
C LEU A 418 8.72 6.28 -42.42
N GLY A 419 8.37 5.00 -42.57
CA GLY A 419 8.93 4.11 -43.58
C GLY A 419 10.20 3.37 -43.15
N ILE A 420 10.50 3.33 -41.84
CA ILE A 420 11.60 2.55 -41.28
C ILE A 420 11.07 1.16 -40.92
N SER A 421 11.78 0.12 -41.34
CA SER A 421 11.46 -1.28 -41.02
C SER A 421 12.52 -1.86 -40.10
N PHE A 422 12.12 -2.84 -39.27
CA PHE A 422 12.92 -3.44 -38.21
C PHE A 422 13.02 -4.95 -38.37
#